data_AF-A0A0M9YEX5-F1
#
_entry.id   AF-A0A0M9YEX5-F1
#
_cell.length_a   1.000
_cell.length_b   1.000
_cell.length_c   1.000
_cell.angle_alpha   90.00
_cell.angle_beta   90.00
_cell.angle_gamma   90.00
#
_symmetry.space_group_name_H-M   'P 1'
#
loop_
_entity.id
_entity.type
_entity.pdbx_description
1 polymer ?
#
loop_
_entity_poly.entity_id
_entity_poly.type
_entity_poly.pdbx_seq_one_letter_code
_entity_poly.pdbx_strand_id
1 'polypeptide(L)' 'MGHGADDKNPATARERLDAAGATDVAATLQALATPSRLYILARLQEGPCAVGDLAEAVGMEAS' A
#
# COMPACT_ATOMS: atom_id res chain seq x y z
N MET A 1 -20.15 -34.02 -24.25
CA MET A 1 -20.67 -32.90 -23.43
C MET A 1 -19.61 -32.52 -22.41
N GLY A 2 -19.24 -31.24 -22.31
CA GLY A 2 -18.64 -30.67 -21.10
C GLY A 2 -17.11 -30.58 -21.00
N HIS A 3 -16.42 -29.97 -21.96
CA HIS A 3 -15.08 -29.40 -21.72
C HIS A 3 -15.14 -27.90 -22.03
N GLY A 4 -15.65 -27.13 -21.08
CA GLY A 4 -15.91 -25.70 -21.28
C GLY A 4 -16.39 -25.06 -19.99
N ALA A 5 -15.48 -24.93 -19.01
CA ALA A 5 -15.70 -24.07 -17.86
C ALA A 5 -14.42 -23.65 -17.10
N ASP A 6 -13.22 -24.03 -17.54
CA ASP A 6 -11.98 -23.69 -16.80
C ASP A 6 -11.40 -22.31 -17.16
N ASP A 7 -11.84 -21.69 -18.27
CA ASP A 7 -11.42 -20.35 -18.68
C ASP A 7 -12.08 -19.20 -17.89
N LYS A 8 -13.00 -19.50 -16.96
CA LYS A 8 -13.83 -18.50 -16.28
C LYS A 8 -13.88 -18.64 -14.76
N ASN A 9 -12.93 -19.33 -14.14
CA ASN A 9 -12.77 -19.16 -12.70
C ASN A 9 -11.84 -17.96 -12.47
N PRO A 10 -12.35 -16.73 -12.25
CA PRO A 10 -11.47 -15.66 -11.80
C PRO A 10 -10.84 -16.18 -10.51
N ALA A 11 -9.52 -16.34 -10.53
CA ALA A 11 -8.75 -16.80 -9.37
C ALA A 11 -9.33 -16.13 -8.12
N THR A 12 -9.69 -16.94 -7.13
CA THR A 12 -10.39 -16.44 -5.95
C THR A 12 -9.56 -15.33 -5.31
N ALA A 13 -10.19 -14.42 -4.56
CA ALA A 13 -9.45 -13.34 -3.89
C ALA A 13 -8.25 -13.87 -3.07
N ARG A 14 -8.36 -15.10 -2.55
CA ARG A 14 -7.30 -15.83 -1.87
C ARG A 14 -6.15 -16.23 -2.79
N GLU A 15 -6.44 -16.83 -3.95
CA GLU A 15 -5.42 -17.20 -4.93
C GLU A 15 -4.69 -15.97 -5.50
N ARG A 16 -5.41 -14.86 -5.72
CA ARG A 16 -4.76 -13.61 -6.15
C ARG A 16 -3.87 -13.02 -5.05
N LEU A 17 -4.30 -13.10 -3.80
CA LEU A 17 -3.51 -12.63 -2.65
C LEU A 17 -2.29 -13.52 -2.41
N ASP A 18 -2.42 -14.82 -2.62
CA ASP A 18 -1.32 -15.77 -2.56
C ASP A 18 -0.29 -15.50 -3.67
N ALA A 19 -0.76 -15.32 -4.92
CA ALA A 19 0.08 -14.96 -6.06
C ALA A 19 0.78 -13.60 -5.90
N ALA A 20 0.12 -12.63 -5.25
CA ALA A 20 0.72 -11.34 -4.90
C ALA A 20 1.66 -11.41 -3.68
N GLY A 21 1.69 -12.53 -2.96
CA GLY A 21 2.43 -12.68 -1.71
C GLY A 21 1.70 -12.02 -0.54
N ALA A 22 0.85 -12.78 0.16
CA ALA A 22 0.07 -12.29 1.29
C ALA A 22 0.92 -11.60 2.37
N THR A 23 2.15 -12.08 2.58
CA THR A 23 3.12 -11.51 3.52
C THR A 23 3.60 -10.13 3.09
N ASP A 24 3.85 -9.91 1.80
CA ASP A 24 4.31 -8.63 1.26
C ASP A 24 3.20 -7.57 1.34
N VAL A 25 1.97 -7.98 0.98
CA VAL A 25 0.78 -7.15 1.14
C VAL A 25 0.56 -6.80 2.61
N ALA A 26 0.67 -7.75 3.53
CA ALA A 26 0.55 -7.50 4.96
C ALA A 26 1.63 -6.55 5.47
N ALA A 27 2.88 -6.71 5.03
CA ALA A 27 3.99 -5.83 5.40
C ALA A 27 3.76 -4.40 4.91
N THR A 28 3.27 -4.23 3.68
CA THR A 28 2.94 -2.92 3.10
C THR A 28 1.81 -2.25 3.88
N LEU A 29 0.71 -2.98 4.15
CA LEU A 29 -0.41 -2.45 4.93
C LEU A 29 0.02 -2.08 6.36
N GLN A 30 0.90 -2.88 6.98
CA GLN A 30 1.45 -2.59 8.30
C GLN A 30 2.35 -1.35 8.31
N ALA A 31 3.12 -1.12 7.25
CA ALA A 31 3.91 0.10 7.09
C ALA A 31 3.01 1.34 6.99
N LEU A 32 1.88 1.22 6.28
CA LEU A 32 0.89 2.30 6.13
C LEU A 32 0.01 2.52 7.38
N ALA A 33 -0.01 1.59 8.33
CA ALA A 33 -0.81 1.71 9.56
C ALA A 33 -0.33 2.82 10.51
N THR A 34 0.79 3.49 10.23
CA THR A 34 1.27 4.65 11.02
C THR A 34 0.76 5.97 10.41
N PRO A 35 -0.04 6.77 11.15
CA PRO A 35 -0.62 8.03 10.63
C PRO A 35 0.43 9.01 10.08
N SER A 36 1.56 9.15 10.78
CA SER A 36 2.66 10.03 10.39
C SER A 36 3.22 9.66 9.00
N ARG A 37 3.28 8.37 8.68
CA ARG A 37 3.83 7.86 7.42
C ARG A 37 2.87 8.13 6.25
N LEU A 38 1.57 8.04 6.48
CA LEU A 38 0.56 8.42 5.50
C LEU A 38 0.61 9.92 5.18
N TYR A 39 0.78 10.75 6.20
CA TYR A 39 0.89 12.19 6.02
C TYR A 39 2.10 12.58 5.17
N ILE A 40 3.25 11.94 5.44
CA ILE A 40 4.47 12.08 4.63
C ILE A 40 4.22 11.69 3.18
N LEU A 41 3.61 10.51 2.94
CA LEU A 41 3.34 10.03 1.59
C LEU A 41 2.35 10.92 0.83
N ALA A 42 1.32 11.43 1.50
CA ALA A 42 0.36 12.37 0.91
C ALA A 42 1.06 13.66 0.46
N ARG A 43 1.94 14.23 1.29
CA ARG A 43 2.72 15.44 0.94
C ARG A 43 3.68 15.20 -0.21
N LEU A 44 4.35 14.05 -0.24
CA LEU A 44 5.23 13.68 -1.36
C LEU A 44 4.46 13.43 -2.67
N GLN A 45 3.19 13.03 -2.58
CA GLN A 45 2.33 12.82 -3.75
C GLN A 45 1.88 14.14 -4.39
N GLU A 46 1.79 15.24 -3.62
CA GLU A 46 1.46 16.57 -4.13
C GLU A 46 2.62 17.21 -4.93
N GLY A 47 3.86 16.80 -4.65
CA GLY A 47 5.04 17.24 -5.40
C GLY A 47 6.34 17.09 -4.61
N PRO A 48 7.51 17.34 -5.25
CA PRO A 48 8.78 17.34 -4.56
C PRO A 48 8.78 18.41 -3.45
N CYS A 49 9.00 17.96 -2.22
CA CYS A 49 8.90 18.77 -1.01
C CYS A 49 10.22 18.67 -0.22
N ALA A 50 10.64 19.78 0.39
CA ALA A 50 11.81 19.78 1.27
C ALA A 50 11.50 19.01 2.58
N VAL A 51 12.51 18.35 3.14
CA VAL A 51 12.35 17.58 4.39
C VAL A 51 11.89 18.46 5.56
N GLY A 52 12.23 19.75 5.55
CA GLY A 52 11.77 20.74 6.54
C GLY A 52 10.25 21.00 6.48
N ASP A 53 9.70 21.25 5.29
CA ASP A 53 8.25 21.40 5.07
C ASP A 53 7.47 20.14 5.44
N LEU A 54 8.09 18.97 5.26
CA LEU A 54 7.54 17.71 5.68
C LEU A 54 7.44 17.65 7.21
N ALA A 55 8.55 17.93 7.92
CA ALA A 55 8.63 17.92 9.38
C ALA A 55 7.62 18.90 10.02
N GLU A 56 7.48 20.10 9.46
CA GLU A 56 6.51 21.11 9.90
C GLU A 56 5.07 20.63 9.70
N ALA A 57 4.77 20.01 8.56
CA ALA A 57 3.43 19.51 8.24
C ALA A 57 2.99 18.28 9.06
N VAL A 58 3.92 17.41 9.49
CA VAL A 58 3.62 16.31 10.41
C VAL A 58 3.67 16.70 11.89
N GLY A 59 3.97 17.96 12.22
CA GLY A 59 4.15 18.40 13.62
C GLY A 59 5.30 17.67 14.32
N MET A 60 6.25 17.14 13.54
CA MET A 60 7.45 16.51 14.05
C MET A 60 8.48 17.63 14.27
N GLU A 61 8.53 18.17 15.48
CA GLU A 61 9.69 18.96 15.93
C GLU A 61 10.95 18.10 15.66
N ALA A 62 11.80 18.58 14.76
CA ALA A 62 13.04 17.89 14.41
C ALA A 62 13.88 17.72 15.67
N SER A 63 14.05 16.46 16.12
CA SER A 63 14.90 16.11 17.27
C SER A 63 16.37 15.99 16.88
#